data_AF-A0A1Q9HLU1-F1
#
_entry.id   AF-A0A1Q9HLU1-F1
#
_cell.length_a   1.000
_cell.length_b   1.000
_cell.length_c   1.000
_cell.angle_alpha   90.00
_cell.angle_beta   90.00
_cell.angle_gamma   90.00
#
_symmetry.space_group_name_H-M   'P 1'
#
loop_
_entity.id
_entity.type
_entity.pdbx_description
1 polymer ?
#
loop_
_entity_poly.entity_id
_entity_poly.type
_entity_poly.pdbx_seq_one_letter_code
_entity_poly.pdbx_strand_id
1 'polypeptide(L)'
;MNKTIKAAGLGLLVMTSSLFAHAAEAAQKIAYINTAQVFQELPQREAVLQQMQKEFKDKADELKAIQAEAKTKIEKLKRDGELLGAEEVEKIRIEIGQLDSKYKVKAQALEQASARREAQEKAKLFQLIQKAVKEVSEQKGYDMVIDITALQYSKPEYNISEDVIKALK
;
A
#
# COMPACT_ATOMS: atom_id res chain seq x y z
N MET A 1 55.06 75.67 -37.79
CA MET A 1 55.92 75.92 -36.61
C MET A 1 55.02 76.22 -35.43
N ASN A 2 55.22 75.51 -34.31
CA ASN A 2 54.63 75.69 -32.96
C ASN A 2 53.17 75.21 -32.77
N LYS A 3 52.97 74.02 -32.20
CA LYS A 3 52.90 73.66 -30.74
C LYS A 3 51.57 74.08 -30.10
N THR A 4 50.73 73.10 -29.74
CA THR A 4 50.35 72.80 -28.34
C THR A 4 49.31 71.67 -28.26
N ILE A 5 49.51 70.84 -27.24
CA ILE A 5 48.76 69.65 -26.81
C ILE A 5 47.47 70.07 -26.11
N LYS A 6 46.31 69.46 -26.42
CA LYS A 6 45.22 69.18 -25.45
C LYS A 6 44.43 67.94 -25.87
N ALA A 7 44.21 67.07 -24.88
CA ALA A 7 43.58 65.77 -24.95
C ALA A 7 42.14 65.80 -25.53
N ALA A 8 41.81 64.79 -26.34
CA ALA A 8 40.43 64.39 -26.62
C ALA A 8 40.38 62.87 -26.53
N GLY A 9 39.61 62.37 -25.55
CA GLY A 9 39.50 60.96 -25.23
C GLY A 9 38.96 60.14 -26.39
N LEU A 10 39.48 58.92 -26.52
CA LEU A 10 38.83 57.88 -27.31
C LEU A 10 38.67 56.67 -26.41
N GLY A 11 37.40 56.35 -26.16
CA GLY A 11 36.94 55.51 -25.09
C GLY A 11 37.46 54.08 -25.16
N LEU A 12 37.94 53.61 -24.02
CA LEU A 12 37.76 52.22 -23.65
C LEU A 12 36.33 52.09 -23.10
N LEU A 13 35.36 51.98 -24.01
CA LEU A 13 34.02 51.51 -23.66
C LEU A 13 34.19 50.13 -23.06
N VAL A 14 34.15 50.07 -21.73
CA VAL A 14 33.85 48.85 -20.99
C VAL A 14 32.54 48.33 -21.57
N MET A 15 32.63 47.32 -22.44
CA MET A 15 31.47 46.55 -22.85
C MET A 15 30.99 45.80 -21.61
N THR A 16 30.22 46.51 -20.79
CA THR A 16 29.17 45.94 -19.94
C THR A 16 28.09 45.37 -20.86
N SER A 17 28.43 44.38 -21.68
CA SER A 17 27.46 43.36 -22.06
C SER A 17 27.34 42.47 -20.84
N SER A 18 26.53 42.95 -19.91
CA SER A 18 25.77 42.14 -18.98
C SER A 18 25.12 41.02 -19.80
N LEU A 19 25.88 39.93 -19.94
CA LEU A 19 25.34 38.60 -20.08
C LEU A 19 24.54 38.38 -18.79
N PHE A 20 23.32 38.92 -18.76
CA PHE A 20 22.24 38.30 -18.04
C PHE A 20 22.07 36.94 -18.70
N ALA A 21 22.94 36.01 -18.32
CA ALA A 21 22.62 34.61 -18.33
C ALA A 21 21.37 34.53 -17.45
N HIS A 22 20.19 34.63 -18.06
CA HIS A 22 19.06 33.86 -17.59
C HIS A 22 19.54 32.42 -17.66
N ALA A 23 20.23 31.98 -16.60
CA ALA A 23 20.17 30.60 -16.19
C ALA A 23 18.67 30.35 -16.04
N ALA A 24 18.07 29.82 -17.11
CA ALA A 24 16.80 29.15 -17.02
C ALA A 24 17.07 27.98 -16.08
N GLU A 25 16.91 28.25 -14.79
CA GLU A 25 16.89 27.22 -13.77
C GLU A 25 15.77 26.29 -14.22
N ALA A 26 16.14 25.10 -14.69
CA ALA A 26 15.19 24.10 -15.16
C ALA A 26 14.27 23.81 -13.97
N ALA A 27 13.09 24.42 -13.97
CA ALA A 27 12.16 24.31 -12.87
C ALA A 27 11.78 22.83 -12.74
N GLN A 28 12.26 22.19 -11.66
CA GLN A 28 12.02 20.79 -11.41
C GLN A 28 10.50 20.53 -11.40
N LYS A 29 10.05 19.63 -12.26
CA LYS A 29 8.62 19.37 -12.42
C LYS A 29 8.20 18.31 -11.43
N ILE A 30 7.60 18.77 -10.32
CA ILE A 30 7.17 17.91 -9.22
C ILE A 30 5.66 17.65 -9.33
N ALA A 31 5.27 16.39 -9.18
CA ALA A 31 3.89 15.97 -9.03
C ALA A 31 3.66 15.31 -7.67
N TYR A 32 2.40 15.09 -7.33
CA TYR A 32 2.03 14.25 -6.21
C TYR A 32 0.96 13.23 -6.57
N ILE A 33 0.93 12.16 -5.77
CA ILE A 33 -0.02 11.06 -5.90
C ILE A 33 -0.66 10.76 -4.56
N ASN A 34 -1.92 10.35 -4.57
CA ASN A 34 -2.57 9.70 -3.45
C ASN A 34 -2.53 8.19 -3.67
N THR A 35 -1.48 7.53 -3.21
CA THR A 35 -1.31 6.08 -3.43
C THR A 35 -2.44 5.27 -2.79
N ALA A 36 -3.01 5.74 -1.67
CA ALA A 36 -4.14 5.08 -1.03
C ALA A 36 -5.41 5.11 -1.91
N GLN A 37 -5.70 6.26 -2.54
CA GLN A 37 -6.79 6.39 -3.51
C GLN A 37 -6.56 5.47 -4.72
N VAL A 38 -5.36 5.52 -5.32
CA VAL A 38 -5.04 4.68 -6.48
C VAL A 38 -5.19 3.20 -6.13
N PHE A 39 -4.71 2.79 -4.96
CA PHE A 39 -4.83 1.40 -4.49
C PHE A 39 -6.29 0.95 -4.32
N GLN A 40 -7.17 1.83 -3.82
CA GLN A 40 -8.59 1.51 -3.65
C GLN A 40 -9.32 1.30 -4.97
N GLU A 41 -8.94 2.09 -5.99
CA GLU A 41 -9.49 2.08 -7.35
C GLU A 41 -8.90 1.00 -8.26
N LEU A 42 -7.90 0.23 -7.80
CA LEU A 42 -7.28 -0.84 -8.58
C LEU A 42 -8.30 -1.95 -8.90
N PRO A 43 -8.56 -2.27 -10.19
CA PRO A 43 -9.48 -3.36 -10.55
C PRO A 43 -8.99 -4.73 -10.09
N GLN A 44 -7.66 -4.93 -10.02
CA GLN A 44 -7.06 -6.20 -9.57
C GLN A 44 -7.28 -6.46 -8.07
N ARG A 45 -7.66 -5.45 -7.28
CA ARG A 45 -7.91 -5.58 -5.83
C ARG A 45 -9.04 -6.56 -5.54
N GLU A 46 -10.14 -6.47 -6.26
CA GLU A 46 -11.30 -7.37 -6.04
C GLU A 46 -10.97 -8.82 -6.41
N ALA A 47 -10.24 -9.02 -7.50
CA ALA A 47 -9.78 -10.35 -7.91
C ALA A 47 -8.89 -10.99 -6.83
N VAL A 48 -7.96 -10.23 -6.25
CA VAL A 48 -7.12 -10.68 -5.12
C VAL A 48 -7.98 -11.05 -3.91
N LEU A 49 -8.97 -10.22 -3.55
CA LEU A 49 -9.86 -10.51 -2.42
C LEU A 49 -10.66 -11.81 -2.63
N GLN A 50 -11.21 -12.02 -3.81
CA GLN A 50 -11.95 -13.25 -4.14
C GLN A 50 -11.03 -14.47 -4.12
N GLN A 51 -9.81 -14.35 -4.65
CA GLN A 51 -8.81 -15.42 -4.62
C GLN A 51 -8.43 -15.78 -3.17
N MET A 52 -8.19 -14.78 -2.32
CA MET A 52 -7.90 -15.01 -0.90
C MET A 52 -9.06 -15.68 -0.18
N GLN A 53 -10.30 -15.22 -0.40
CA GLN A 53 -11.48 -15.85 0.19
C GLN A 53 -11.57 -17.33 -0.20
N LYS A 54 -11.33 -17.65 -1.47
CA LYS A 54 -11.32 -19.04 -1.95
C LYS A 54 -10.19 -19.86 -1.33
N GLU A 55 -8.98 -19.32 -1.26
CA GLU A 55 -7.79 -20.00 -0.71
C GLU A 55 -7.96 -20.35 0.78
N PHE A 56 -8.63 -19.49 1.54
CA PHE A 56 -8.78 -19.66 2.98
C PHE A 56 -10.13 -20.21 3.43
N LYS A 57 -11.08 -20.41 2.50
CA LYS A 57 -12.43 -20.91 2.79
C LYS A 57 -12.40 -22.26 3.53
N ASP A 58 -11.66 -23.24 3.01
CA ASP A 58 -11.64 -24.60 3.57
C ASP A 58 -11.08 -24.59 5.01
N LYS A 59 -10.07 -23.76 5.27
CA LYS A 59 -9.48 -23.60 6.61
C LYS A 59 -10.45 -22.93 7.57
N ALA A 60 -11.16 -21.91 7.12
CA ALA A 60 -12.19 -21.25 7.91
C ALA A 60 -13.35 -22.20 8.24
N ASP A 61 -13.76 -23.03 7.27
CA ASP A 61 -14.80 -24.03 7.48
C ASP A 61 -14.34 -25.15 8.43
N GLU A 62 -13.07 -25.57 8.36
CA GLU A 62 -12.49 -26.49 9.35
C GLU A 62 -12.57 -25.93 10.78
N LEU A 63 -12.21 -24.65 10.97
CA LEU A 63 -12.30 -23.99 12.29
C LEU A 63 -13.74 -23.94 12.80
N LYS A 64 -14.71 -23.63 11.92
CA LYS A 64 -16.14 -23.65 12.28
C LYS A 64 -16.61 -25.05 12.69
N ALA A 65 -16.15 -26.09 11.98
CA ALA A 65 -16.48 -27.47 12.32
C ALA A 65 -15.96 -27.85 13.72
N ILE A 66 -14.70 -27.49 14.04
CA ILE A 66 -14.11 -27.73 15.37
C ILE A 66 -14.92 -27.01 16.46
N GLN A 67 -15.29 -25.75 16.24
CA GLN A 67 -16.13 -25.00 17.19
C GLN A 67 -17.51 -25.63 17.38
N ALA A 68 -18.16 -26.06 16.30
CA ALA A 68 -19.47 -26.69 16.35
C ALA A 68 -19.41 -28.03 17.11
N GLU A 69 -18.35 -28.82 16.90
CA GLU A 69 -18.13 -30.08 17.62
C GLU A 69 -17.92 -29.82 19.12
N ALA A 70 -17.07 -28.86 19.48
CA ALA A 70 -16.82 -28.49 20.87
C ALA A 70 -18.11 -28.02 21.55
N LYS A 71 -18.89 -27.17 20.88
CA LYS A 71 -20.19 -26.68 21.35
C LYS A 71 -21.16 -27.83 21.60
N THR A 72 -21.26 -28.79 20.67
CA THR A 72 -22.14 -29.95 20.81
C THR A 72 -21.77 -30.80 22.04
N LYS A 73 -20.47 -31.00 22.29
CA LYS A 73 -19.98 -31.73 23.48
C LYS A 73 -20.25 -30.97 24.78
N ILE A 74 -20.06 -29.65 24.79
CA ILE A 74 -20.40 -28.78 25.93
C ILE A 74 -21.89 -28.85 26.25
N GLU A 75 -22.75 -28.79 25.23
CA GLU A 75 -24.20 -28.89 25.39
C GLU A 75 -24.63 -30.28 25.89
N LYS A 76 -23.98 -31.36 25.43
CA LYS A 76 -24.18 -32.72 25.95
C LYS A 76 -23.85 -32.79 27.44
N LEU A 77 -22.70 -32.27 27.88
CA LEU A 77 -22.34 -32.24 29.30
C LEU A 77 -23.32 -31.43 30.14
N LYS A 78 -23.79 -30.29 29.61
CA LYS A 78 -24.73 -29.43 30.32
C LYS A 78 -26.10 -30.09 30.50
N ARG A 79 -26.59 -30.81 29.50
CA ARG A 79 -27.93 -31.42 29.50
C ARG A 79 -27.95 -32.78 30.17
N ASP A 80 -26.98 -33.62 29.83
CA ASP A 80 -27.00 -35.04 30.18
C ASP A 80 -25.99 -35.36 31.31
N GLY A 81 -25.23 -34.37 31.81
CA GLY A 81 -24.09 -34.58 32.71
C GLY A 81 -24.42 -35.34 33.99
N GLU A 82 -25.60 -35.14 34.57
CA GLU A 82 -26.07 -35.85 35.78
C GLU A 82 -26.46 -37.31 35.49
N LEU A 83 -26.72 -37.65 34.23
CA LEU A 83 -27.07 -39.00 33.77
C LEU A 83 -25.84 -39.80 33.29
N LEU A 84 -24.70 -39.14 33.11
CA LEU A 84 -23.46 -39.76 32.66
C LEU A 84 -22.61 -40.25 33.84
N GLY A 85 -21.87 -41.34 33.63
CA GLY A 85 -20.87 -41.80 34.60
C GLY A 85 -19.66 -40.85 34.66
N ALA A 86 -18.97 -40.82 35.79
CA ALA A 86 -17.82 -39.93 36.02
C ALA A 86 -16.71 -40.08 34.95
N GLU A 87 -16.45 -41.32 34.49
CA GLU A 87 -15.47 -41.61 33.44
C GLU A 87 -15.87 -41.00 32.08
N GLU A 88 -17.14 -41.11 31.70
CA GLU A 88 -17.66 -40.53 30.44
C GLU A 88 -17.67 -39.00 30.50
N VAL A 89 -18.00 -38.41 31.66
CA VAL A 89 -17.90 -36.95 31.87
C VAL A 89 -16.46 -36.48 31.68
N GLU A 90 -15.49 -37.17 32.29
CA GLU A 90 -14.09 -36.79 32.17
C GLU A 90 -13.57 -36.95 30.74
N LYS A 91 -13.95 -38.03 30.05
CA LYS A 91 -13.63 -38.22 28.63
C LYS A 91 -14.12 -37.06 27.77
N ILE A 92 -15.37 -36.64 27.93
CA ILE A 92 -15.91 -35.52 27.14
C ILE A 92 -15.18 -34.21 27.48
N ARG A 93 -14.79 -33.98 28.74
CA ARG A 93 -13.98 -32.80 29.12
C ARG A 93 -12.62 -32.79 28.44
N ILE A 94 -11.94 -33.93 28.39
CA ILE A 94 -10.67 -34.09 27.67
C ILE A 94 -10.85 -33.80 26.18
N GLU A 95 -11.89 -34.36 25.55
CA GLU A 95 -12.20 -34.12 24.13
C GLU A 95 -12.46 -32.63 23.84
N ILE A 96 -13.20 -31.93 24.71
CA ILE A 96 -13.41 -30.48 24.60
C ILE A 96 -12.07 -29.74 24.68
N GLY A 97 -11.20 -30.09 25.64
CA GLY A 97 -9.87 -29.50 25.77
C GLY A 97 -8.99 -29.72 24.54
N GLN A 98 -9.05 -30.91 23.94
CA GLN A 98 -8.35 -31.22 22.70
C GLN A 98 -8.88 -30.40 21.52
N LEU A 99 -10.20 -30.24 21.40
CA LEU A 99 -10.81 -29.42 20.36
C LEU A 99 -10.45 -27.94 20.51
N ASP A 100 -10.43 -27.40 21.74
CA ASP A 100 -10.00 -26.03 22.01
C ASP A 100 -8.52 -25.80 21.64
N SER A 101 -7.64 -26.72 22.04
CA SER A 101 -6.22 -26.67 21.68
C SER A 101 -6.03 -26.73 20.15
N LYS A 102 -6.72 -27.67 19.49
CA LYS A 102 -6.70 -27.81 18.02
C LYS A 102 -7.20 -26.54 17.33
N TYR A 103 -8.28 -25.94 17.83
CA TYR A 103 -8.81 -24.68 17.33
C TYR A 103 -7.78 -23.57 17.42
N LYS A 104 -7.18 -23.35 18.60
CA LYS A 104 -6.19 -22.29 18.83
C LYS A 104 -5.00 -22.39 17.88
N VAL A 105 -4.43 -23.58 17.74
CA VAL A 105 -3.28 -23.80 16.85
C VAL A 105 -3.65 -23.52 15.39
N LYS A 106 -4.81 -24.03 14.93
CA LYS A 106 -5.25 -23.83 13.54
C LYS A 106 -5.66 -22.39 13.26
N ALA A 107 -6.28 -21.70 14.22
CA ALA A 107 -6.69 -20.31 14.09
C ALA A 107 -5.46 -19.41 13.95
N GLN A 108 -4.46 -19.60 14.81
CA GLN A 108 -3.20 -18.86 14.71
C GLN A 108 -2.47 -19.13 13.39
N ALA A 109 -2.44 -20.38 12.93
CA ALA A 109 -1.84 -20.73 11.64
C ALA A 109 -2.59 -20.10 10.46
N LEU A 110 -3.92 -20.05 10.51
CA LEU A 110 -4.75 -19.40 9.49
C LEU A 110 -4.50 -17.89 9.46
N GLU A 111 -4.47 -17.24 10.63
CA GLU A 111 -4.21 -15.80 10.75
C GLU A 111 -2.85 -15.42 10.17
N GLN A 112 -1.79 -16.13 10.57
CA GLN A 112 -0.43 -15.90 10.06
C GLN A 112 -0.34 -16.12 8.55
N ALA A 113 -0.96 -17.19 8.04
CA ALA A 113 -0.99 -17.47 6.61
C ALA A 113 -1.75 -16.39 5.84
N SER A 114 -2.91 -15.97 6.35
CA SER A 114 -3.73 -14.91 5.74
C SER A 114 -2.98 -13.59 5.71
N ALA A 115 -2.40 -13.15 6.83
CA ALA A 115 -1.62 -11.92 6.90
C ALA A 115 -0.41 -11.94 5.95
N ARG A 116 0.30 -13.08 5.87
CA ARG A 116 1.43 -13.24 4.94
C ARG A 116 0.97 -13.15 3.49
N ARG A 117 -0.12 -13.83 3.12
CA ARG A 117 -0.65 -13.78 1.74
C ARG A 117 -1.17 -12.39 1.40
N GLU A 118 -1.86 -11.72 2.33
CA GLU A 118 -2.31 -10.34 2.16
C GLU A 118 -1.14 -9.39 1.88
N ALA A 119 -0.06 -9.47 2.67
CA ALA A 119 1.13 -8.66 2.47
C ALA A 119 1.79 -8.91 1.11
N GLN A 120 1.85 -10.17 0.67
CA GLN A 120 2.40 -10.53 -0.65
C GLN A 120 1.58 -9.94 -1.79
N GLU A 121 0.26 -10.10 -1.75
CA GLU A 121 -0.60 -9.58 -2.83
C GLU A 121 -0.63 -8.04 -2.81
N LYS A 122 -0.66 -7.41 -1.63
CA LYS A 122 -0.49 -5.94 -1.51
C LYS A 122 0.82 -5.47 -2.14
N ALA A 123 1.93 -6.15 -1.86
CA ALA A 123 3.23 -5.79 -2.44
C ALA A 123 3.22 -5.84 -3.98
N LYS A 124 2.58 -6.86 -4.58
CA LYS A 124 2.41 -6.94 -6.04
C LYS A 124 1.56 -5.79 -6.58
N LEU A 125 0.46 -5.45 -5.92
CA LEU A 125 -0.37 -4.32 -6.31
C LEU A 125 0.39 -2.99 -6.23
N PHE A 126 1.22 -2.78 -5.19
CA PHE A 126 2.09 -1.60 -5.11
C PHE A 126 3.15 -1.56 -6.22
N GLN A 127 3.66 -2.70 -6.68
CA GLN A 127 4.56 -2.74 -7.83
C GLN A 127 3.85 -2.30 -9.13
N LEU A 128 2.59 -2.69 -9.31
CA LEU A 128 1.77 -2.21 -10.43
C LEU A 128 1.58 -0.70 -10.39
N ILE A 129 1.25 -0.15 -9.21
CA ILE A 129 1.12 1.30 -9.03
C ILE A 129 2.44 2.00 -9.35
N GLN A 130 3.57 1.53 -8.82
CA GLN A 130 4.88 2.13 -9.09
C GLN A 130 5.21 2.14 -10.59
N LYS A 131 4.88 1.06 -11.31
CA LYS A 131 5.07 0.99 -12.75
C LYS A 131 4.20 2.02 -13.48
N ALA A 132 2.93 2.14 -13.13
CA ALA A 132 2.03 3.13 -13.72
C ALA A 132 2.44 4.58 -13.40
N VAL A 133 2.91 4.84 -12.16
CA VAL A 133 3.48 6.14 -11.78
C VAL A 133 4.67 6.48 -12.66
N LYS A 134 5.58 5.52 -12.88
CA LYS A 134 6.74 5.72 -13.75
C LYS A 134 6.32 6.05 -15.18
N GLU A 135 5.39 5.28 -15.75
CA GLU A 135 4.89 5.51 -17.11
C GLU A 135 4.25 6.90 -17.27
N VAL A 136 3.37 7.29 -16.35
CA VAL A 136 2.76 8.64 -16.36
C VAL A 136 3.80 9.74 -16.16
N SER A 137 4.80 9.51 -15.31
CA SER A 137 5.87 10.48 -15.05
C SER A 137 6.74 10.71 -16.27
N GLU A 138 7.12 9.64 -16.98
CA GLU A 138 7.91 9.72 -18.22
C GLU A 138 7.12 10.41 -19.34
N GLN A 139 5.83 10.09 -19.49
CA GLN A 139 4.96 10.71 -20.50
C GLN A 139 4.74 12.21 -20.26
N LYS A 140 4.62 12.63 -19.00
CA LYS A 140 4.33 14.02 -18.63
C LYS A 140 5.58 14.83 -18.26
N GLY A 141 6.76 14.20 -18.26
CA GLY A 141 8.04 14.83 -17.95
C GLY A 141 8.15 15.31 -16.50
N TYR A 142 7.65 14.52 -15.54
CA TYR A 142 7.84 14.79 -14.11
C TYR A 142 9.19 14.23 -13.63
N ASP A 143 9.94 15.03 -12.90
CA ASP A 143 11.23 14.64 -12.32
C ASP A 143 11.06 13.93 -10.96
N MET A 144 9.96 14.22 -10.27
CA MET A 144 9.68 13.66 -8.94
C MET A 144 8.18 13.55 -8.70
N VAL A 145 7.77 12.46 -8.05
CA VAL A 145 6.41 12.24 -7.56
C VAL A 145 6.48 11.99 -6.06
N ILE A 146 5.72 12.77 -5.30
CA ILE A 146 5.65 12.68 -3.84
C ILE A 146 4.29 12.11 -3.43
N ASP A 147 4.26 11.20 -2.47
CA ASP A 147 2.98 10.75 -1.93
C ASP A 147 2.31 11.84 -1.08
N ILE A 148 0.98 11.95 -1.16
CA ILE A 148 0.18 12.95 -0.46
C ILE A 148 0.39 12.93 1.07
N THR A 149 0.76 11.78 1.65
CA THR A 149 1.05 11.65 3.08
C THR A 149 2.24 12.48 3.56
N ALA A 150 3.15 12.84 2.66
CA ALA A 150 4.32 13.69 2.96
C ALA A 150 4.05 15.19 2.71
N LEU A 151 2.85 15.56 2.26
CA LEU A 151 2.51 16.92 1.85
C LEU A 151 1.58 17.60 2.86
N GLN A 152 1.92 18.83 3.24
CA GLN A 152 1.02 19.71 4.01
C GLN A 152 0.05 20.47 3.09
N TYR A 153 0.51 20.80 1.88
CA TYR A 153 -0.27 21.51 0.86
C TYR A 153 0.34 21.26 -0.53
N SER A 154 -0.51 21.15 -1.54
CA SER A 154 -0.13 21.20 -2.95
C SER A 154 -1.32 21.69 -3.76
N LYS A 155 -1.07 22.35 -4.91
CA LYS A 155 -2.14 22.74 -5.81
C LYS A 155 -2.71 21.48 -6.51
N PRO A 156 -4.03 21.38 -6.72
CA PRO A 156 -4.64 20.21 -7.38
C PRO A 156 -4.08 19.90 -8.77
N GLU A 157 -3.56 20.89 -9.50
CA GLU A 157 -2.93 20.74 -10.82
C GLU A 157 -1.68 19.84 -10.82
N TYR A 158 -1.05 19.63 -9.66
CA TYR A 158 0.10 18.72 -9.52
C TYR A 158 -0.31 17.29 -9.14
N ASN A 159 -1.60 17.02 -8.97
CA ASN A 159 -2.11 15.69 -8.65
C ASN A 159 -2.15 14.82 -9.91
N ILE A 160 -1.44 13.68 -9.90
CA ILE A 160 -1.46 12.72 -11.01
C ILE A 160 -2.26 11.45 -10.71
N SER A 161 -2.95 11.38 -9.56
CA SER A 161 -3.64 10.16 -9.11
C SER A 161 -4.63 9.63 -10.14
N GLU A 162 -5.44 10.50 -10.74
CA GLU A 162 -6.41 10.13 -11.78
C GLU A 162 -5.75 9.64 -13.07
N ASP A 163 -4.60 10.20 -13.44
CA ASP A 163 -3.85 9.74 -14.61
C ASP A 163 -3.29 8.33 -14.39
N VAL A 164 -2.78 8.08 -13.18
CA VAL A 164 -2.26 6.77 -12.79
C VAL A 164 -3.39 5.74 -12.71
N ILE A 165 -4.55 6.10 -12.13
CA ILE A 165 -5.74 5.24 -12.12
C ILE A 165 -6.16 4.88 -13.55
N LYS A 166 -6.16 5.84 -14.47
CA LYS A 166 -6.48 5.59 -15.89
C LYS A 166 -5.47 4.66 -16.56
N ALA A 167 -4.19 4.77 -16.24
CA ALA A 167 -3.15 3.88 -16.78
C ALA A 167 -3.24 2.44 -16.26
N LEU A 168 -3.92 2.22 -15.12
CA LEU A 168 -4.09 0.91 -14.48
C LEU A 168 -5.38 0.16 -14.88
N LYS A 169 -6.28 0.83 -15.61
CA LYS A 169 -7.52 0.27 -16.18
C LYS A 169 -7.25 -0.34 -17.55
#